data_AF-A0A258XEE5-F1
#
_entry.id   AF-A0A258XEE5-F1
#
_cell.length_a   1.000
_cell.length_b   1.000
_cell.length_c   1.000
_cell.angle_alpha   90.00
_cell.angle_beta   90.00
_cell.angle_gamma   90.00
#
_symmetry.space_group_name_H-M   'P 1'
#
loop_
_entity.id
_entity.type
_entity.pdbx_description
1 polymer ?
#
loop_
_entity_poly.entity_id
_entity_poly.type
_entity_poly.pdbx_seq_one_letter_code
_entity_poly.pdbx_strand_id
1 'polypeptide(L)'
;MLRYRRVFPAELRQYLVDNYRGLTELKVTLKARSIHEPGAMALYDDAAKLYDRLVARARKAAEGQYDELTNERIAFLVDAYRFVELADDETARFDPTVKANGLMIAKVMEDTGFEVPPHRPTARWSQGFRIAHGWALEVYRDLSADGNLEGIVDAWGERAVAFASRRGLCLDESAPAFKTLCIRLNEAAIATHQAQLKRLDGEIIPTPPPPKRPKATSSGPQAPKAAKGASFRTVILELIDKPRHGFKEPTKERVRGGLRFLVEALGDLRPEELTREQVTVFLDLLAERPAKLAKGEADLPLPELVSRYADRDDVRRLTQKTQEAYVIALSARWKDAIQDGAIAADLPNPFSDRKFARGAGRKKTATGFSADELRAYFAM
;
A
#
# COMPACT_ATOMS: atom_id res chain seq x y z
N MET A 1 14.34 -4.80 -21.84
CA MET A 1 13.28 -3.95 -21.28
C MET A 1 12.98 -4.42 -19.87
N LEU A 2 13.13 -3.55 -18.88
CA LEU A 2 12.95 -3.85 -17.47
C LEU A 2 11.49 -4.19 -17.15
N ARG A 3 11.34 -5.07 -16.16
CA ARG A 3 10.03 -5.55 -15.69
C ARG A 3 10.06 -5.65 -14.17
N TYR A 4 9.01 -5.15 -13.53
CA TYR A 4 8.66 -5.53 -12.17
C TYR A 4 8.05 -6.92 -12.20
N ARG A 5 8.49 -7.81 -11.30
CA ARG A 5 7.99 -9.18 -11.19
C ARG A 5 7.92 -9.60 -9.72
N ARG A 6 6.75 -9.99 -9.24
CA ARG A 6 6.58 -10.51 -7.88
C ARG A 6 5.49 -11.57 -7.82
N VAL A 7 5.80 -12.72 -7.22
CA VAL A 7 4.92 -13.89 -7.14
C VAL A 7 3.89 -13.68 -6.03
N PHE A 8 2.61 -13.92 -6.33
CA PHE A 8 1.56 -13.89 -5.31
C PHE A 8 1.64 -15.14 -4.41
N PRO A 9 1.44 -15.00 -3.09
CA PRO A 9 1.36 -16.15 -2.18
C PRO A 9 0.29 -17.13 -2.64
N ALA A 10 0.61 -18.43 -2.61
CA ALA A 10 -0.21 -19.46 -3.27
C ALA A 10 -1.63 -19.51 -2.71
N GLU A 11 -1.76 -19.39 -1.40
CA GLU A 11 -2.99 -19.36 -0.63
C GLU A 11 -3.88 -18.15 -0.93
N LEU A 12 -3.31 -17.08 -1.47
CA LEU A 12 -4.04 -15.84 -1.78
C LEU A 12 -4.50 -15.75 -3.24
N ARG A 13 -3.99 -16.61 -4.14
CA ARG A 13 -4.25 -16.51 -5.59
C ARG A 13 -5.72 -16.65 -5.95
N GLN A 14 -6.47 -17.48 -5.20
CA GLN A 14 -7.90 -17.68 -5.41
C GLN A 14 -8.75 -16.43 -5.07
N TYR A 15 -8.19 -15.49 -4.30
CA TYR A 15 -8.85 -14.26 -3.88
C TYR A 15 -8.41 -13.03 -4.69
N LEU A 16 -7.60 -13.23 -5.74
CA LEU A 16 -7.31 -12.17 -6.69
C LEU A 16 -8.53 -11.91 -7.58
N VAL A 17 -8.73 -10.64 -7.95
CA VAL A 17 -9.89 -10.19 -8.74
C VAL A 17 -9.48 -9.48 -10.02
N ASP A 18 -10.47 -9.10 -10.83
CA ASP A 18 -10.31 -8.38 -12.09
C ASP A 18 -9.35 -9.11 -13.05
N ASN A 19 -8.56 -8.34 -13.79
CA ASN A 19 -7.48 -8.77 -14.65
C ASN A 19 -6.33 -9.50 -13.92
N TYR A 20 -6.41 -9.67 -12.59
CA TYR A 20 -5.42 -10.38 -11.78
C TYR A 20 -5.91 -11.74 -11.30
N ARG A 21 -7.16 -12.10 -11.54
CA ARG A 21 -7.74 -13.41 -11.16
C ARG A 21 -6.92 -14.53 -11.79
N GLY A 22 -6.55 -15.52 -10.97
CA GLY A 22 -5.79 -16.69 -11.42
C GLY A 22 -4.32 -16.42 -11.78
N LEU A 23 -3.83 -15.19 -11.65
CA LEU A 23 -2.41 -14.90 -11.88
C LEU A 23 -1.56 -15.47 -10.76
N THR A 24 -0.43 -16.07 -11.13
CA THR A 24 0.58 -16.54 -10.17
C THR A 24 1.54 -15.42 -9.74
N GLU A 25 1.66 -14.36 -10.55
CA GLU A 25 2.57 -13.25 -10.30
C GLU A 25 2.08 -11.94 -10.93
N LEU A 26 2.45 -10.81 -10.32
CA LEU A 26 2.32 -9.50 -10.95
C LEU A 26 3.55 -9.24 -11.81
N LYS A 27 3.32 -9.01 -13.11
CA LYS A 27 4.36 -8.68 -14.09
C LYS A 27 4.01 -7.38 -14.81
N VAL A 28 4.78 -6.33 -14.57
CA VAL A 28 4.56 -5.00 -15.15
C VAL A 28 5.81 -4.57 -15.90
N THR A 29 5.67 -4.08 -17.14
CA THR A 29 6.80 -3.50 -17.87
C THR A 29 7.07 -2.08 -17.43
N LEU A 30 8.34 -1.76 -17.17
CA LEU A 30 8.74 -0.43 -16.72
C LEU A 30 9.03 0.54 -17.88
N LYS A 31 8.75 0.12 -19.13
CA LYS A 31 8.96 0.91 -20.36
C LYS A 31 10.38 1.49 -20.54
N ALA A 32 11.35 0.92 -19.85
CA ALA A 32 12.74 1.37 -19.82
C ALA A 32 13.73 0.20 -19.98
N ARG A 33 14.99 0.46 -20.31
CA ARG A 33 16.07 -0.53 -20.29
C ARG A 33 16.87 -0.49 -18.97
N SER A 34 16.93 0.66 -18.31
CA SER A 34 17.57 0.91 -17.01
C SER A 34 16.60 1.57 -16.01
N ILE A 35 16.77 1.32 -14.70
CA ILE A 35 15.94 1.92 -13.64
C ILE A 35 16.20 3.44 -13.49
N HIS A 36 17.35 3.89 -13.99
CA HIS A 36 17.75 5.30 -13.99
C HIS A 36 17.13 6.10 -15.14
N GLU A 37 16.42 5.45 -16.07
CA GLU A 37 15.70 6.17 -17.11
C GLU A 37 14.49 6.93 -16.52
N PRO A 38 14.17 8.13 -17.03
CA PRO A 38 13.06 8.93 -16.54
C PRO A 38 11.74 8.13 -16.48
N GLY A 39 11.04 8.19 -15.35
CA GLY A 39 9.77 7.51 -15.13
C GLY A 39 9.86 6.02 -14.78
N ALA A 40 11.00 5.36 -14.97
CA ALA A 40 11.15 3.93 -14.67
C ALA A 40 10.99 3.62 -13.16
N MET A 41 11.55 4.46 -12.30
CA MET A 41 11.43 4.33 -10.84
C MET A 41 9.98 4.59 -10.36
N ALA A 42 9.28 5.58 -10.93
CA ALA A 42 7.89 5.85 -10.59
C ALA A 42 6.97 4.66 -10.96
N LEU A 43 7.16 4.09 -12.16
CA LEU A 43 6.45 2.88 -12.59
C LEU A 43 6.77 1.67 -11.69
N TYR A 44 8.00 1.57 -11.20
CA TYR A 44 8.38 0.54 -10.24
C TYR A 44 7.64 0.69 -8.91
N ASP A 45 7.63 1.89 -8.34
CA ASP A 45 6.95 2.18 -7.07
C ASP A 45 5.44 1.99 -7.18
N ASP A 46 4.84 2.37 -8.31
CA ASP A 46 3.42 2.16 -8.57
C ASP A 46 3.08 0.68 -8.70
N ALA A 47 3.93 -0.11 -9.38
CA ALA A 47 3.77 -1.56 -9.45
C ALA A 47 3.93 -2.23 -8.08
N ALA A 48 4.86 -1.75 -7.24
CA ALA A 48 5.03 -2.24 -5.88
C ALA A 48 3.81 -1.94 -5.00
N LYS A 49 3.30 -0.70 -5.02
CA LYS A 49 2.08 -0.30 -4.31
C LYS A 49 0.85 -1.06 -4.81
N LEU A 50 0.78 -1.35 -6.10
CA LEU A 50 -0.28 -2.18 -6.67
C LEU A 50 -0.21 -3.60 -6.12
N TYR A 51 0.98 -4.23 -6.13
CA TYR A 51 1.18 -5.56 -5.57
C TYR A 51 0.76 -5.62 -4.09
N ASP A 52 1.23 -4.68 -3.27
CA ASP A 52 0.94 -4.68 -1.84
C ASP A 52 -0.57 -4.49 -1.57
N ARG A 53 -1.26 -3.65 -2.36
CA ARG A 53 -2.73 -3.51 -2.30
C ARG A 53 -3.46 -4.79 -2.68
N LEU A 54 -3.04 -5.47 -3.75
CA LEU A 54 -3.65 -6.72 -4.20
C LEU A 54 -3.51 -7.82 -3.14
N VAL A 55 -2.32 -7.95 -2.54
CA VAL A 55 -2.06 -8.93 -1.47
C VAL A 55 -2.86 -8.60 -0.21
N ALA A 56 -2.87 -7.33 0.24
CA ALA A 56 -3.61 -6.92 1.42
C ALA A 56 -5.11 -7.21 1.28
N ARG A 57 -5.68 -6.96 0.10
CA ARG A 57 -7.08 -7.29 -0.19
C ARG A 57 -7.32 -8.79 -0.27
N ALA A 58 -6.46 -9.55 -0.96
CA ALA A 58 -6.61 -10.99 -1.05
C ALA A 58 -6.57 -11.65 0.33
N ARG A 59 -5.77 -11.12 1.26
CA ARG A 59 -5.79 -11.51 2.68
C ARG A 59 -7.11 -11.19 3.36
N LYS A 60 -7.61 -9.96 3.22
CA LYS A 60 -8.94 -9.56 3.77
C LYS A 60 -10.03 -10.51 3.29
N ALA A 61 -10.08 -10.81 1.99
CA ALA A 61 -11.04 -11.74 1.41
C ALA A 61 -10.86 -13.18 1.92
N ALA A 62 -9.62 -13.65 2.06
CA ALA A 62 -9.32 -14.97 2.64
C ALA A 62 -9.78 -15.08 4.11
N GLU A 63 -9.71 -13.97 4.85
CA GLU A 63 -10.14 -13.86 6.24
C GLU A 63 -11.63 -13.51 6.40
N GLY A 64 -12.38 -13.37 5.29
CA GLY A 64 -13.79 -12.97 5.31
C GLY A 64 -14.03 -11.55 5.86
N GLN A 65 -13.01 -10.69 5.81
CA GLN A 65 -13.08 -9.30 6.29
C GLN A 65 -13.44 -8.36 5.13
N TYR A 66 -14.58 -7.70 5.27
CA TYR A 66 -15.08 -6.73 4.28
C TYR A 66 -15.14 -5.33 4.87
N ASP A 67 -14.83 -4.34 4.03
CA ASP A 67 -14.95 -2.94 4.34
C ASP A 67 -16.43 -2.53 4.23
N GLU A 68 -17.03 -2.05 5.33
CA GLU A 68 -18.45 -1.65 5.35
C GLU A 68 -18.78 -0.58 4.28
N LEU A 69 -19.87 -0.77 3.54
CA LEU A 69 -20.36 0.22 2.58
C LEU A 69 -21.27 1.24 3.26
N THR A 70 -20.68 2.21 3.95
CA THR A 70 -21.41 3.38 4.46
C THR A 70 -21.86 4.30 3.32
N ASN A 71 -22.87 5.13 3.57
CA ASN A 71 -23.32 6.15 2.61
C ASN A 71 -22.18 7.07 2.16
N GLU A 72 -21.28 7.45 3.07
CA GLU A 72 -20.09 8.25 2.75
C GLU A 72 -19.13 7.51 1.81
N ARG A 73 -18.93 6.21 2.02
CA ARG A 73 -18.04 5.39 1.19
C ARG A 73 -18.65 5.14 -0.19
N ILE A 74 -19.96 4.95 -0.26
CA ILE A 74 -20.71 4.87 -1.53
C ILE A 74 -20.57 6.19 -2.30
N ALA A 75 -20.81 7.33 -1.64
CA ALA A 75 -20.66 8.65 -2.26
C ALA A 75 -19.23 8.88 -2.78
N PHE A 76 -18.21 8.52 -2.00
CA PHE A 76 -16.82 8.58 -2.44
C PHE A 76 -16.54 7.73 -3.68
N LEU A 77 -17.05 6.49 -3.74
CA LEU A 77 -16.85 5.62 -4.90
C LEU A 77 -17.54 6.18 -6.15
N VAL A 78 -18.74 6.72 -5.99
CA VAL A 78 -19.51 7.37 -7.07
C VAL A 78 -18.81 8.63 -7.59
N ASP A 79 -18.37 9.52 -6.70
CA ASP A 79 -17.66 10.73 -7.10
C ASP A 79 -16.31 10.39 -7.73
N ALA A 80 -15.65 9.33 -7.25
CA ALA A 80 -14.38 8.89 -7.80
C ALA A 80 -14.56 8.30 -9.20
N TYR A 81 -15.68 7.64 -9.46
CA TYR A 81 -16.07 7.15 -10.78
C TYR A 81 -16.25 8.32 -11.74
N ARG A 82 -17.07 9.31 -11.38
CA ARG A 82 -17.30 10.51 -12.19
C ARG A 82 -16.01 11.26 -12.50
N PHE A 83 -15.14 11.43 -11.50
CA PHE A 83 -13.84 12.06 -11.67
C PHE A 83 -12.98 11.33 -12.70
N VAL A 84 -12.79 10.01 -12.53
CA VAL A 84 -11.92 9.22 -13.42
C VAL A 84 -12.44 9.26 -14.85
N GLU A 85 -13.72 8.97 -15.07
CA GLU A 85 -14.29 8.90 -16.42
C GLU A 85 -14.24 10.25 -17.16
N LEU A 86 -14.46 11.37 -16.44
CA LEU A 86 -14.41 12.70 -17.04
C LEU A 86 -12.97 13.21 -17.21
N ALA A 87 -12.04 12.84 -16.33
CA ALA A 87 -10.62 13.16 -16.48
C ALA A 87 -9.99 12.38 -17.65
N ASP A 88 -10.37 11.11 -17.82
CA ASP A 88 -9.94 10.28 -18.93
C ASP A 88 -10.50 10.82 -20.26
N ASP A 89 -11.78 11.20 -20.30
CA ASP A 89 -12.39 11.87 -21.47
C ASP A 89 -11.70 13.21 -21.80
N GLU A 90 -11.39 14.04 -20.80
CA GLU A 90 -10.68 15.32 -20.98
C GLU A 90 -9.29 15.09 -21.61
N THR A 91 -8.54 14.11 -21.11
CA THR A 91 -7.21 13.78 -21.63
C THR A 91 -7.29 13.18 -23.04
N ALA A 92 -8.21 12.25 -23.27
CA ALA A 92 -8.40 11.55 -24.53
C ALA A 92 -8.70 12.49 -25.71
N ARG A 93 -9.42 13.60 -25.47
CA ARG A 93 -9.75 14.62 -26.48
C ARG A 93 -8.55 15.34 -27.06
N PHE A 94 -7.41 15.32 -26.37
CA PHE A 94 -6.20 15.99 -26.82
C PHE A 94 -5.08 15.01 -27.19
N ASP A 95 -5.28 13.71 -26.98
CA ASP A 95 -4.32 12.67 -27.35
C ASP A 95 -4.39 12.36 -28.86
N PRO A 96 -3.30 12.59 -29.63
CA PRO A 96 -3.24 12.29 -31.07
C PRO A 96 -3.47 10.80 -31.39
N THR A 97 -3.03 9.90 -30.51
CA THR A 97 -3.16 8.44 -30.68
C THR A 97 -4.63 8.03 -30.58
N VAL A 98 -5.34 8.57 -29.60
CA VAL A 98 -6.77 8.31 -29.41
C VAL A 98 -7.56 8.81 -30.61
N LYS A 99 -7.25 10.01 -31.12
CA LYS A 99 -7.87 10.55 -32.33
C LYS A 99 -7.61 9.70 -33.56
N ALA A 100 -6.38 9.25 -33.77
CA ALA A 100 -6.02 8.37 -34.89
C ALA A 100 -6.80 7.04 -34.83
N ASN A 101 -6.89 6.43 -33.65
CA ASN A 101 -7.68 5.21 -33.44
C ASN A 101 -9.18 5.46 -33.69
N GLY A 102 -9.73 6.58 -33.22
CA GLY A 102 -11.12 6.96 -33.45
C GLY A 102 -11.45 7.14 -34.93
N LEU A 103 -10.54 7.75 -35.71
CA LEU A 103 -10.68 7.86 -37.16
C LEU A 103 -10.64 6.49 -37.85
N MET A 104 -9.74 5.61 -37.41
CA MET A 104 -9.66 4.24 -37.95
C MET A 104 -10.98 3.49 -37.71
N ILE A 105 -11.54 3.57 -36.50
CA ILE A 105 -12.82 2.93 -36.17
C ILE A 105 -13.95 3.52 -37.03
N ALA A 106 -14.05 4.85 -37.14
CA ALA A 106 -15.07 5.49 -37.98
C ALA A 106 -14.99 5.01 -39.43
N LYS A 107 -13.77 4.88 -39.98
CA LYS A 107 -13.58 4.34 -41.33
C LYS A 107 -14.03 2.88 -41.45
N VAL A 108 -13.69 2.03 -40.49
CA VAL A 108 -14.15 0.63 -40.48
C VAL A 108 -15.68 0.54 -40.44
N MET A 109 -16.34 1.40 -39.66
CA MET A 109 -17.80 1.43 -39.59
C MET A 109 -18.42 1.78 -40.95
N GLU A 110 -17.89 2.79 -41.62
CA GLU A 110 -18.28 3.17 -42.99
C GLU A 110 -18.06 2.01 -43.99
N ASP A 111 -16.89 1.38 -43.95
CA ASP A 111 -16.55 0.23 -44.82
C ASP A 111 -17.49 -0.97 -44.59
N THR A 112 -18.06 -1.10 -43.39
CA THR A 112 -19.08 -2.13 -43.06
C THR A 112 -20.52 -1.71 -43.38
N GLY A 113 -20.73 -0.55 -44.01
CA GLY A 113 -22.05 -0.01 -44.37
C GLY A 113 -22.77 0.72 -43.23
N PHE A 114 -22.09 0.97 -42.12
CA PHE A 114 -22.64 1.72 -40.98
C PHE A 114 -22.19 3.18 -41.06
N GLU A 115 -22.88 3.98 -41.88
CA GLU A 115 -22.62 5.41 -41.99
C GLU A 115 -23.34 6.19 -40.89
N VAL A 116 -22.56 6.78 -39.99
CA VAL A 116 -23.05 7.82 -39.08
C VAL A 116 -22.53 9.16 -39.58
N PRO A 117 -23.39 10.13 -39.95
CA PRO A 117 -22.91 11.44 -40.39
C PRO A 117 -22.11 12.14 -39.27
N PRO A 118 -20.94 12.72 -39.56
CA PRO A 118 -20.18 13.45 -38.54
C PRO A 118 -20.96 14.70 -38.14
N HIS A 119 -21.17 14.88 -36.83
CA HIS A 119 -21.78 16.09 -36.29
C HIS A 119 -21.05 17.37 -36.75
N ARG A 120 -19.72 17.29 -36.96
CA ARG A 120 -18.89 18.31 -37.60
C ARG A 120 -17.74 17.65 -38.39
N PRO A 121 -17.28 18.23 -39.52
CA PRO A 121 -16.20 17.65 -40.33
C PRO A 121 -14.91 17.34 -39.57
N THR A 122 -14.52 18.18 -38.60
CA THR A 122 -13.31 18.01 -37.77
C THR A 122 -13.48 16.99 -36.64
N ALA A 123 -14.70 16.49 -36.41
CA ALA A 123 -15.04 15.60 -35.29
C ALA A 123 -15.26 14.14 -35.73
N ARG A 124 -14.83 13.75 -36.95
CA ARG A 124 -15.00 12.37 -37.43
C ARG A 124 -14.42 11.33 -36.48
N TRP A 125 -13.30 11.67 -35.82
CA TRP A 125 -12.65 10.83 -34.81
C TRP A 125 -13.55 10.50 -33.61
N SER A 126 -14.57 11.33 -33.32
CA SER A 126 -15.43 11.16 -32.14
C SER A 126 -16.71 10.37 -32.39
N GLN A 127 -16.95 9.90 -33.62
CA GLN A 127 -18.19 9.15 -33.93
C GLN A 127 -18.31 7.85 -33.15
N GLY A 128 -17.26 7.03 -33.11
CA GLY A 128 -17.26 5.79 -32.33
C GLY A 128 -17.54 6.05 -30.84
N PHE A 129 -16.99 7.14 -30.29
CA PHE A 129 -17.26 7.57 -28.92
C PHE A 129 -18.72 7.98 -28.72
N ARG A 130 -19.30 8.77 -29.63
CA ARG A 130 -20.73 9.14 -29.56
C ARG A 130 -21.63 7.92 -29.55
N ILE A 131 -21.38 6.94 -30.43
CA ILE A 131 -22.20 5.73 -30.53
C ILE A 131 -22.06 4.90 -29.26
N ALA A 132 -20.83 4.65 -28.80
CA ALA A 132 -20.57 3.88 -27.59
C ALA A 132 -21.21 4.53 -26.34
N HIS A 133 -21.06 5.86 -26.17
CA HIS A 133 -21.68 6.57 -25.05
C HIS A 133 -23.20 6.63 -25.18
N GLY A 134 -23.75 6.76 -26.39
CA GLY A 134 -25.18 6.73 -26.64
C GLY A 134 -25.81 5.39 -26.27
N TRP A 135 -25.24 4.27 -26.75
CA TRP A 135 -25.70 2.93 -26.42
C TRP A 135 -25.58 2.63 -24.92
N ALA A 136 -24.44 2.97 -24.30
CA ALA A 136 -24.28 2.78 -22.86
C ALA A 136 -25.33 3.58 -22.07
N LEU A 137 -25.58 4.84 -22.46
CA LEU A 137 -26.56 5.69 -21.81
C LEU A 137 -27.99 5.15 -21.93
N GLU A 138 -28.37 4.61 -23.09
CA GLU A 138 -29.67 3.96 -23.32
C GLU A 138 -29.83 2.75 -22.40
N VAL A 139 -28.89 1.79 -22.48
CA VAL A 139 -28.92 0.57 -21.65
C VAL A 139 -29.04 0.89 -20.15
N TYR A 140 -28.23 1.82 -19.63
CA TYR A 140 -28.26 2.15 -18.21
C TYR A 140 -29.56 2.86 -17.80
N ARG A 141 -30.17 3.65 -18.69
CA ARG A 141 -31.46 4.28 -18.44
C ARG A 141 -32.59 3.27 -18.40
N ASP A 142 -32.61 2.32 -19.33
CA ASP A 142 -33.62 1.28 -19.39
C ASP A 142 -33.58 0.43 -18.11
N LEU A 143 -32.38 0.01 -17.69
CA LEU A 143 -32.17 -0.69 -16.42
C LEU A 143 -32.74 0.10 -15.21
N SER A 144 -32.55 1.42 -15.19
CA SER A 144 -33.11 2.28 -14.14
C SER A 144 -34.62 2.48 -14.26
N ALA A 145 -35.15 2.66 -15.47
CA ALA A 145 -36.57 2.91 -15.73
C ALA A 145 -37.42 1.69 -15.40
N ASP A 146 -36.93 0.50 -15.72
CA ASP A 146 -37.59 -0.78 -15.45
C ASP A 146 -37.45 -1.22 -13.98
N GLY A 147 -36.63 -0.52 -13.18
CA GLY A 147 -36.29 -0.95 -11.84
C GLY A 147 -35.57 -2.30 -11.80
N ASN A 148 -34.85 -2.65 -12.88
CA ASN A 148 -34.20 -3.95 -13.06
C ASN A 148 -32.93 -4.05 -12.20
N LEU A 149 -33.11 -4.34 -10.91
CA LEU A 149 -32.03 -4.44 -9.95
C LEU A 149 -31.02 -5.54 -10.29
N GLU A 150 -31.49 -6.67 -10.81
CA GLU A 150 -30.63 -7.79 -11.22
C GLU A 150 -29.73 -7.37 -12.38
N GLY A 151 -30.29 -6.77 -13.43
CA GLY A 151 -29.53 -6.24 -14.56
C GLY A 151 -28.56 -5.13 -14.17
N ILE A 152 -28.91 -4.28 -13.19
CA ILE A 152 -27.99 -3.28 -12.63
C ILE A 152 -26.81 -3.95 -11.92
N VAL A 153 -27.07 -4.97 -11.09
CA VAL A 153 -26.01 -5.72 -10.39
C VAL A 153 -25.14 -6.49 -11.38
N ASP A 154 -25.71 -7.07 -12.43
CA ASP A 154 -24.92 -7.76 -13.47
C ASP A 154 -24.03 -6.79 -14.25
N ALA A 155 -24.55 -5.62 -14.62
CA ALA A 155 -23.79 -4.60 -15.35
C ALA A 155 -22.68 -3.96 -14.51
N TRP A 156 -22.90 -3.81 -13.19
CA TRP A 156 -22.03 -3.02 -12.32
C TRP A 156 -21.26 -3.81 -11.27
N GLY A 157 -21.67 -5.02 -10.89
CA GLY A 157 -21.14 -5.75 -9.74
C GLY A 157 -19.63 -5.97 -9.82
N GLU A 158 -19.17 -6.62 -10.89
CA GLU A 158 -17.74 -6.85 -11.11
C GLU A 158 -16.97 -5.52 -11.23
N ARG A 159 -17.54 -4.54 -11.92
CA ARG A 159 -16.93 -3.20 -12.09
C ARG A 159 -16.83 -2.45 -10.76
N ALA A 160 -17.84 -2.53 -9.91
CA ALA A 160 -17.89 -1.89 -8.60
C ALA A 160 -16.82 -2.49 -7.68
N VAL A 161 -16.72 -3.83 -7.68
CA VAL A 161 -15.65 -4.54 -6.97
C VAL A 161 -14.30 -4.08 -7.50
N ALA A 162 -14.04 -4.18 -8.80
CA ALA A 162 -12.79 -3.77 -9.43
C ALA A 162 -12.40 -2.33 -9.07
N PHE A 163 -13.37 -1.43 -9.16
CA PHE A 163 -13.19 0.00 -8.93
C PHE A 163 -12.85 0.32 -7.46
N ALA A 164 -13.53 -0.35 -6.52
CA ALA A 164 -13.23 -0.28 -5.10
C ALA A 164 -11.87 -0.93 -4.75
N SER A 165 -11.52 -2.02 -5.45
CA SER A 165 -10.26 -2.75 -5.30
C SER A 165 -9.04 -1.89 -5.61
N ARG A 166 -9.10 -1.14 -6.72
CA ARG A 166 -8.06 -0.18 -7.10
C ARG A 166 -7.87 0.90 -6.03
N ARG A 167 -8.87 1.11 -5.18
CA ARG A 167 -8.86 2.03 -4.04
C ARG A 167 -8.59 1.33 -2.71
N GLY A 168 -8.24 0.05 -2.71
CA GLY A 168 -7.85 -0.71 -1.52
C GLY A 168 -9.03 -1.12 -0.63
N LEU A 169 -10.25 -1.14 -1.17
CA LEU A 169 -11.44 -1.61 -0.47
C LEU A 169 -11.75 -3.06 -0.88
N CYS A 170 -12.21 -3.85 0.08
CA CYS A 170 -12.73 -5.20 -0.10
C CYS A 170 -14.23 -5.18 0.20
N LEU A 171 -15.09 -5.35 -0.80
CA LEU A 171 -16.54 -5.24 -0.63
C LEU A 171 -17.17 -6.61 -0.40
N ASP A 172 -18.21 -6.66 0.43
CA ASP A 172 -19.10 -7.81 0.52
C ASP A 172 -20.21 -7.68 -0.52
N GLU A 173 -20.19 -8.54 -1.54
CA GLU A 173 -21.16 -8.54 -2.64
C GLU A 173 -22.55 -9.03 -2.20
N SER A 174 -22.63 -9.77 -1.09
CA SER A 174 -23.89 -10.28 -0.55
C SER A 174 -24.64 -9.23 0.28
N ALA A 175 -23.95 -8.17 0.74
CA ALA A 175 -24.53 -7.15 1.58
C ALA A 175 -25.57 -6.29 0.81
N PRO A 176 -26.71 -5.91 1.41
CA PRO A 176 -27.69 -5.03 0.77
C PRO A 176 -27.10 -3.70 0.29
N ALA A 177 -26.12 -3.15 1.03
CA ALA A 177 -25.43 -1.91 0.67
C ALA A 177 -24.65 -2.01 -0.66
N PHE A 178 -24.25 -3.22 -1.08
CA PHE A 178 -23.61 -3.43 -2.37
C PHE A 178 -24.57 -3.20 -3.54
N LYS A 179 -25.83 -3.62 -3.41
CA LYS A 179 -26.89 -3.33 -4.39
C LYS A 179 -27.11 -1.82 -4.50
N THR A 180 -27.14 -1.11 -3.37
CA THR A 180 -27.22 0.35 -3.34
C THR A 180 -26.03 0.99 -4.07
N LEU A 181 -24.80 0.50 -3.86
CA LEU A 181 -23.64 0.98 -4.61
C LEU A 181 -23.82 0.81 -6.12
N CYS A 182 -24.28 -0.36 -6.58
CA CYS A 182 -24.48 -0.63 -8.01
C CYS A 182 -25.52 0.31 -8.63
N ILE A 183 -26.65 0.54 -7.96
CA ILE A 183 -27.65 1.53 -8.39
C ILE A 183 -27.02 2.92 -8.52
N ARG A 184 -26.27 3.35 -7.50
CA ARG A 184 -25.63 4.67 -7.50
C ARG A 184 -24.55 4.82 -8.56
N LEU A 185 -23.83 3.75 -8.88
CA LEU A 185 -22.87 3.75 -9.99
C LEU A 185 -23.58 3.82 -11.35
N ASN A 186 -24.72 3.14 -11.52
CA ASN A 186 -25.55 3.27 -12.72
C ASN A 186 -26.04 4.71 -12.92
N GLU A 187 -26.60 5.34 -11.89
CA GLU A 187 -27.00 6.75 -11.91
C GLU A 187 -25.83 7.69 -12.25
N ALA A 188 -24.65 7.40 -11.69
CA ALA A 188 -23.44 8.14 -11.98
C ALA A 188 -22.98 7.99 -13.43
N ALA A 189 -23.06 6.78 -13.99
CA ALA A 189 -22.71 6.50 -15.37
C ALA A 189 -23.65 7.17 -16.37
N ILE A 190 -24.95 7.19 -16.10
CA ILE A 190 -25.92 7.98 -16.88
C ILE A 190 -25.48 9.45 -16.93
N ALA A 191 -25.23 10.06 -15.77
CA ALA A 191 -24.81 11.46 -15.70
C ALA A 191 -23.47 11.71 -16.42
N THR A 192 -22.50 10.81 -16.26
CA THR A 192 -21.17 10.89 -16.89
C THR A 192 -21.27 10.79 -18.41
N HIS A 193 -22.02 9.83 -18.95
CA HIS A 193 -22.17 9.67 -20.41
C HIS A 193 -22.94 10.84 -21.03
N GLN A 194 -23.94 11.39 -20.33
CA GLN A 194 -24.58 12.64 -20.75
C GLN A 194 -23.56 13.79 -20.82
N ALA A 195 -22.71 13.94 -19.81
CA ALA A 195 -21.67 14.97 -19.80
C ALA A 195 -20.63 14.78 -20.93
N GLN A 196 -20.18 13.54 -21.17
CA GLN A 196 -19.25 13.21 -22.25
C GLN A 196 -19.84 13.56 -23.62
N LEU A 197 -21.10 13.20 -23.88
CA LEU A 197 -21.82 13.55 -25.11
C LEU A 197 -21.93 15.07 -25.28
N LYS A 198 -22.36 15.80 -24.25
CA LYS A 198 -22.42 17.27 -24.26
C LYS A 198 -21.08 17.92 -24.57
N ARG A 199 -20.00 17.41 -23.96
CA ARG A 199 -18.65 17.87 -24.29
C ARG A 199 -18.29 17.58 -25.74
N LEU A 200 -18.71 16.46 -26.33
CA LEU A 200 -18.48 16.17 -27.76
C LEU A 200 -19.26 17.12 -28.68
N ASP A 201 -20.37 17.68 -28.19
CA ASP A 201 -21.15 18.72 -28.85
C ASP A 201 -20.60 20.14 -28.60
N GLY A 202 -19.50 20.25 -27.85
CA GLY A 202 -18.79 21.50 -27.60
C GLY A 202 -19.24 22.27 -26.37
N GLU A 203 -20.11 21.70 -25.53
CA GLU A 203 -20.42 22.28 -24.23
C GLU A 203 -19.21 22.16 -23.28
N ILE A 204 -18.93 23.23 -22.53
CA ILE A 204 -17.87 23.24 -21.52
C ILE A 204 -18.42 22.64 -20.23
N ILE A 205 -18.22 21.33 -20.05
CA ILE A 205 -18.54 20.63 -18.81
C ILE A 205 -17.24 20.39 -18.02
N PRO A 206 -17.05 20.99 -16.84
CA PRO A 206 -15.81 20.81 -16.07
C PRO A 206 -15.69 19.38 -15.53
N THR A 207 -14.46 18.89 -15.43
CA THR A 207 -14.17 17.66 -14.67
C THR A 207 -14.31 17.97 -13.18
N PRO A 208 -15.08 17.19 -12.41
CA PRO A 208 -15.21 17.43 -10.97
C PRO A 208 -13.85 17.29 -10.28
N PRO A 209 -13.63 17.92 -9.11
CA PRO A 209 -12.40 17.70 -8.37
C PRO A 209 -12.28 16.25 -7.88
N PRO A 210 -11.06 15.73 -7.68
CA PRO A 210 -10.87 14.39 -7.11
C PRO A 210 -11.50 14.33 -5.71
N PRO A 211 -12.32 13.31 -5.42
CA PRO A 211 -13.03 13.25 -4.14
C PRO A 211 -12.06 12.98 -3.00
N LYS A 212 -12.32 13.61 -1.85
CA LYS A 212 -11.59 13.33 -0.63
C LYS A 212 -11.99 11.94 -0.14
N ARG A 213 -10.98 11.10 0.12
CA ARG A 213 -11.22 9.78 0.72
C ARG A 213 -11.92 9.98 2.08
N PRO A 214 -13.06 9.32 2.34
CA PRO A 214 -13.69 9.35 3.65
C PRO A 214 -12.68 8.94 4.70
N LYS A 215 -12.62 9.69 5.80
CA LYS A 215 -11.90 9.21 6.99
C LYS A 215 -12.52 7.85 7.32
N ALA A 216 -11.70 6.83 7.49
CA ALA A 216 -12.20 5.49 7.72
C ALA A 216 -13.16 5.50 8.93
N THR A 217 -14.47 5.44 8.66
CA THR A 217 -15.46 5.03 9.63
C THR A 217 -15.16 3.56 9.89
N SER A 218 -14.60 3.32 11.07
CA SER A 218 -14.11 2.02 11.53
C SER A 218 -15.30 1.15 11.90
N SER A 219 -15.78 0.39 10.94
CA SER A 219 -16.81 -0.64 11.08
C SER A 219 -16.31 -1.97 10.51
N GLY A 220 -15.02 -2.24 10.73
CA GLY A 220 -14.59 -3.63 10.92
C GLY A 220 -14.99 -4.08 12.34
N PRO A 221 -14.99 -5.40 12.62
CA PRO A 221 -15.03 -5.87 14.01
C PRO A 221 -14.01 -5.05 14.77
N GLN A 222 -14.43 -4.46 15.88
CA GLN A 222 -13.65 -3.52 16.66
C GLN A 222 -12.25 -4.10 16.85
N ALA A 223 -11.31 -3.69 15.99
CA ALA A 223 -9.91 -3.88 16.27
C ALA A 223 -9.74 -3.24 17.64
N PRO A 224 -9.02 -3.88 18.59
CA PRO A 224 -8.75 -3.22 19.85
C PRO A 224 -8.21 -1.86 19.44
N LYS A 225 -8.96 -0.81 19.83
CA LYS A 225 -8.53 0.58 19.70
C LYS A 225 -7.05 0.51 19.97
N ALA A 226 -6.18 0.96 19.05
CA ALA A 226 -4.83 1.34 19.46
C ALA A 226 -5.06 2.11 20.75
N ALA A 227 -4.66 1.52 21.88
CA ALA A 227 -5.17 1.95 23.17
C ALA A 227 -4.87 3.44 23.19
N LYS A 228 -5.90 4.29 23.22
CA LYS A 228 -5.67 5.74 23.20
C LYS A 228 -4.81 6.00 24.44
N GLY A 229 -3.52 6.26 24.23
CA GLY A 229 -2.52 6.33 25.31
C GLY A 229 -1.60 5.11 25.53
N ALA A 230 -1.59 4.09 24.67
CA ALA A 230 -0.62 2.99 24.77
C ALA A 230 0.79 3.45 24.44
N SER A 231 1.75 2.98 25.23
CA SER A 231 3.16 3.23 25.01
C SER A 231 3.67 2.57 23.73
N PHE A 232 4.74 3.13 23.17
CA PHE A 232 5.44 2.56 22.02
C PHE A 232 5.85 1.10 22.28
N ARG A 233 6.29 0.78 23.50
CA ARG A 233 6.61 -0.60 23.90
C ARG A 233 5.43 -1.54 23.72
N THR A 234 4.26 -1.16 24.24
CA THR A 234 3.06 -2.00 24.18
C THR A 234 2.67 -2.27 22.72
N VAL A 235 2.64 -1.20 21.91
CA VAL A 235 2.33 -1.28 20.48
C VAL A 235 3.26 -2.25 19.76
N ILE A 236 4.57 -2.17 20.01
CA ILE A 236 5.53 -3.04 19.34
C ILE A 236 5.53 -4.47 19.87
N LEU A 237 5.31 -4.69 21.17
CA LEU A 237 5.21 -6.04 21.74
C LEU A 237 4.01 -6.79 21.16
N GLU A 238 2.84 -6.15 21.11
CA GLU A 238 1.66 -6.70 20.44
C GLU A 238 1.95 -6.98 18.97
N LEU A 239 2.65 -6.07 18.28
CA LEU A 239 3.00 -6.24 16.87
C LEU A 239 3.90 -7.46 16.64
N ILE A 240 4.93 -7.68 17.48
CA ILE A 240 5.85 -8.80 17.27
C ILE A 240 5.25 -10.16 17.66
N ASP A 241 4.21 -10.17 18.49
CA ASP A 241 3.52 -11.39 18.89
C ASP A 241 2.31 -11.74 18.02
N LYS A 242 1.88 -10.83 17.14
CA LYS A 242 0.87 -11.12 16.11
C LYS A 242 1.35 -12.24 15.16
N PRO A 243 0.60 -13.36 15.03
CA PRO A 243 0.96 -14.47 14.14
C PRO A 243 1.12 -14.05 12.68
N ARG A 244 0.34 -13.05 12.21
CA ARG A 244 0.30 -12.58 10.82
C ARG A 244 1.64 -12.12 10.26
N HIS A 245 2.58 -11.74 11.12
CA HIS A 245 3.88 -11.20 10.71
C HIS A 245 5.00 -12.24 10.72
N GLY A 246 4.80 -13.41 11.33
CA GLY A 246 5.73 -14.54 11.26
C GLY A 246 7.17 -14.24 11.73
N PHE A 247 7.36 -13.34 12.71
CA PHE A 247 8.69 -12.99 13.17
C PHE A 247 9.39 -14.16 13.86
N LYS A 248 10.62 -14.44 13.45
CA LYS A 248 11.48 -15.44 14.09
C LYS A 248 11.88 -14.98 15.49
N GLU A 249 12.05 -15.91 16.42
CA GLU A 249 12.39 -15.63 17.83
C GLU A 249 13.64 -14.74 18.00
N PRO A 250 14.75 -14.93 17.26
CA PRO A 250 15.92 -14.05 17.38
C PRO A 250 15.63 -12.57 17.02
N THR A 251 14.66 -12.34 16.13
CA THR A 251 14.21 -10.98 15.80
C THR A 251 13.36 -10.41 16.93
N LYS A 252 12.47 -11.22 17.52
CA LYS A 252 11.65 -10.82 18.67
C LYS A 252 12.52 -10.46 19.87
N GLU A 253 13.50 -11.29 20.22
CA GLU A 253 14.45 -11.03 21.30
C GLU A 253 15.22 -9.72 21.11
N ARG A 254 15.71 -9.45 19.89
CA ARG A 254 16.39 -8.19 19.58
C ARG A 254 15.47 -6.98 19.77
N VAL A 255 14.22 -7.07 19.32
CA VAL A 255 13.22 -6.01 19.51
C VAL A 255 12.92 -5.82 21.00
N ARG A 256 12.67 -6.90 21.75
CA ARG A 256 12.42 -6.85 23.20
C ARG A 256 13.60 -6.21 23.93
N GLY A 257 14.84 -6.57 23.60
CA GLY A 257 16.04 -5.97 24.18
C GLY A 257 16.15 -4.48 23.87
N GLY A 258 15.91 -4.08 22.62
CA GLY A 258 15.90 -2.66 22.23
C GLY A 258 14.83 -1.84 22.96
N LEU A 259 13.61 -2.39 23.08
CA LEU A 259 12.52 -1.75 23.81
C LEU A 259 12.81 -1.65 25.31
N ARG A 260 13.42 -2.67 25.92
CA ARG A 260 13.80 -2.67 27.32
C ARG A 260 14.71 -1.49 27.63
N PHE A 261 15.81 -1.34 26.87
CA PHE A 261 16.76 -0.24 27.05
C PHE A 261 16.16 1.13 26.73
N LEU A 262 15.27 1.21 25.74
CA LEU A 262 14.57 2.45 25.41
C LEU A 262 13.70 2.92 26.59
N VAL A 263 12.93 2.00 27.20
CA VAL A 263 12.07 2.32 28.35
C VAL A 263 12.87 2.62 29.61
N GLU A 264 13.97 1.91 29.86
CA GLU A 264 14.89 2.22 30.96
C GLU A 264 15.50 3.62 30.82
N ALA A 265 15.78 4.07 29.59
CA ALA A 265 16.40 5.37 29.32
C ALA A 265 15.41 6.55 29.35
N LEU A 266 14.21 6.37 28.80
CA LEU A 266 13.29 7.47 28.48
C LEU A 266 11.94 7.36 29.19
N GLY A 267 11.68 6.26 29.88
CA GLY A 267 10.35 5.88 30.34
C GLY A 267 9.50 5.27 29.22
N ASP A 268 8.28 4.88 29.58
CA ASP A 268 7.36 4.19 28.66
C ASP A 268 6.53 5.20 27.83
N LEU A 269 7.22 5.89 26.93
CA LEU A 269 6.66 6.98 26.12
C LEU A 269 5.68 6.48 25.05
N ARG A 270 4.72 7.34 24.70
CA ARG A 270 3.81 7.14 23.57
C ARG A 270 4.51 7.46 22.23
N PRO A 271 4.04 6.92 21.10
CA PRO A 271 4.61 7.25 19.78
C PRO A 271 4.68 8.75 19.51
N GLU A 272 3.65 9.52 19.85
CA GLU A 272 3.61 10.97 19.65
C GLU A 272 4.59 11.76 20.54
N GLU A 273 5.04 11.17 21.65
CA GLU A 273 6.00 11.78 22.56
C GLU A 273 7.44 11.45 22.17
N LEU A 274 7.65 10.41 21.35
CA LEU A 274 8.97 9.89 21.01
C LEU A 274 9.63 10.73 19.91
N THR A 275 10.60 11.57 20.30
CA THR A 275 11.29 12.46 19.37
C THR A 275 12.68 11.96 18.98
N ARG A 276 13.26 12.59 17.95
CA ARG A 276 14.62 12.30 17.51
C ARG A 276 15.64 12.64 18.61
N GLU A 277 15.42 13.70 19.37
CA GLU A 277 16.28 14.13 20.47
C GLU A 277 16.29 13.10 21.60
N GLN A 278 15.13 12.57 21.97
CA GLN A 278 15.03 11.51 22.98
C GLN A 278 15.71 10.22 22.55
N VAL A 279 15.56 9.82 21.28
CA VAL A 279 16.28 8.64 20.76
C VAL A 279 17.81 8.88 20.76
N THR A 280 18.29 10.13 20.69
CA THR A 280 19.71 10.44 20.91
C THR A 280 20.13 10.19 22.36
N VAL A 281 19.35 10.65 23.36
CA VAL A 281 19.61 10.37 24.79
C VAL A 281 19.70 8.86 25.05
N PHE A 282 18.78 8.08 24.46
CA PHE A 282 18.83 6.62 24.51
C PHE A 282 20.14 6.05 23.94
N LEU A 283 20.61 6.57 22.79
CA LEU A 283 21.84 6.07 22.16
C LEU A 283 23.09 6.44 22.94
N ASP A 284 23.13 7.63 23.54
CA ASP A 284 24.24 8.08 24.39
C ASP A 284 24.39 7.15 25.61
N LEU A 285 23.27 6.84 26.28
CA LEU A 285 23.27 5.88 27.39
C LEU A 285 23.66 4.46 26.94
N LEU A 286 23.18 4.03 25.77
CA LEU A 286 23.49 2.70 25.24
C LEU A 286 24.97 2.58 24.84
N ALA A 287 25.61 3.68 24.44
CA ALA A 287 27.03 3.74 24.14
C ALA A 287 27.90 3.55 25.38
N GLU A 288 27.48 4.07 26.54
CA GLU A 288 28.21 3.93 27.80
C GLU A 288 27.94 2.60 28.53
N ARG A 289 26.97 1.81 28.05
CA ARG A 289 26.67 0.51 28.63
C ARG A 289 27.85 -0.46 28.49
N PRO A 290 28.29 -1.12 29.58
CA PRO A 290 29.23 -2.24 29.51
C PRO A 290 28.75 -3.35 28.58
N ALA A 291 29.64 -3.92 27.77
CA ALA A 291 29.31 -5.06 26.90
C ALA A 291 29.06 -6.35 27.69
N LYS A 292 29.79 -6.52 28.80
CA LYS A 292 29.64 -7.63 29.76
C LYS A 292 29.30 -7.05 31.12
N LEU A 293 28.31 -7.65 31.79
CA LEU A 293 27.87 -7.26 33.12
C LEU A 293 28.40 -8.25 34.16
N ALA A 294 28.67 -7.78 35.38
CA ALA A 294 29.02 -8.67 36.47
C ALA A 294 27.79 -9.48 36.94
N LYS A 295 28.03 -10.56 37.68
CA LYS A 295 26.97 -11.43 38.20
C LYS A 295 26.03 -10.60 39.11
N GLY A 296 24.73 -10.62 38.81
CA GLY A 296 23.71 -9.88 39.58
C GLY A 296 23.42 -8.45 39.07
N GLU A 297 24.14 -7.96 38.07
CA GLU A 297 23.93 -6.60 37.51
C GLU A 297 23.04 -6.59 36.26
N ALA A 298 22.56 -7.76 35.81
CA ALA A 298 21.75 -7.88 34.59
C ALA A 298 20.38 -7.18 34.66
N ASP A 299 19.87 -7.05 35.89
CA ASP A 299 18.56 -6.48 36.23
C ASP A 299 18.63 -4.99 36.57
N LEU A 300 19.83 -4.40 36.63
CA LEU A 300 20.00 -2.97 36.84
C LEU A 300 19.52 -2.19 35.60
N PRO A 301 18.74 -1.10 35.78
CA PRO A 301 18.35 -0.22 34.69
C PRO A 301 19.56 0.42 34.00
N LEU A 302 19.44 0.69 32.70
CA LEU A 302 20.50 1.28 31.88
C LEU A 302 21.15 2.54 32.48
N PRO A 303 20.41 3.57 32.98
CA PRO A 303 21.04 4.74 33.59
C PRO A 303 21.90 4.42 34.82
N GLU A 304 21.47 3.45 35.64
CA GLU A 304 22.20 3.01 36.82
C GLU A 304 23.46 2.24 36.45
N LEU A 305 23.39 1.41 35.40
CA LEU A 305 24.56 0.74 34.82
C LEU A 305 25.58 1.74 34.26
N VAL A 306 25.13 2.79 33.59
CA VAL A 306 26.02 3.84 33.07
C VAL A 306 26.71 4.56 34.23
N SER A 307 25.94 4.98 35.25
CA SER A 307 26.47 5.66 36.43
C SER A 307 27.52 4.81 37.16
N ARG A 308 27.21 3.53 37.41
CA ARG A 308 28.09 2.59 38.12
C ARG A 308 29.42 2.32 37.41
N TYR A 309 29.46 2.53 36.11
CA TYR A 309 30.62 2.27 35.26
C TYR A 309 31.23 3.53 34.64
N ALA A 310 30.81 4.72 35.05
CA ALA A 310 31.22 5.99 34.45
C ALA A 310 32.74 6.19 34.50
N ASP A 311 33.36 5.92 35.65
CA ASP A 311 34.81 6.14 35.87
C ASP A 311 35.68 4.91 35.47
N ARG A 312 35.11 3.98 34.69
CA ARG A 312 35.77 2.71 34.35
C ARG A 312 36.08 2.59 32.85
N ASP A 313 37.20 3.17 32.46
CA ASP A 313 37.74 3.09 31.09
C ASP A 313 38.23 1.68 30.71
N ASP A 314 38.48 0.83 31.71
CA ASP A 314 38.92 -0.55 31.52
C ASP A 314 37.81 -1.48 31.00
N VAL A 315 36.56 -1.03 31.07
CA VAL A 315 35.39 -1.83 30.71
C VAL A 315 35.01 -1.62 29.25
N ARG A 316 35.05 -2.72 28.48
CA ARG A 316 34.62 -2.71 27.09
C ARG A 316 33.14 -2.34 26.97
N ARG A 317 32.85 -1.24 26.28
CA ARG A 317 31.50 -0.75 25.95
C ARG A 317 30.82 -1.52 24.82
N LEU A 318 29.50 -1.35 24.69
CA LEU A 318 28.73 -1.86 23.55
C LEU A 318 29.25 -1.30 22.23
N THR A 319 29.40 -2.16 21.22
CA THR A 319 29.86 -1.73 19.90
C THR A 319 28.78 -0.91 19.19
N GLN A 320 29.18 0.07 18.37
CA GLN A 320 28.25 0.81 17.51
C GLN A 320 27.41 -0.10 16.60
N LYS A 321 27.96 -1.25 16.19
CA LYS A 321 27.21 -2.26 15.43
C LYS A 321 26.00 -2.81 16.21
N THR A 322 26.14 -2.99 17.52
CA THR A 322 25.05 -3.46 18.37
C THR A 322 24.00 -2.36 18.54
N GLN A 323 24.43 -1.11 18.73
CA GLN A 323 23.53 0.04 18.80
C GLN A 323 22.73 0.21 17.49
N GLU A 324 23.42 0.16 16.34
CA GLU A 324 22.82 0.20 14.99
C GLU A 324 21.79 -0.92 14.82
N ALA A 325 22.08 -2.13 15.29
CA ALA A 325 21.17 -3.26 15.19
C ALA A 325 19.85 -3.05 15.97
N TYR A 326 19.91 -2.41 17.15
CA TYR A 326 18.69 -2.06 17.89
C TYR A 326 17.90 -0.95 17.21
N VAL A 327 18.58 0.11 16.74
CA VAL A 327 17.90 1.23 16.04
C VAL A 327 17.25 0.77 14.75
N ILE A 328 17.92 -0.06 13.95
CA ILE A 328 17.35 -0.63 12.72
C ILE A 328 16.12 -1.49 13.05
N ALA A 329 16.21 -2.32 14.11
CA ALA A 329 15.09 -3.15 14.53
C ALA A 329 13.89 -2.28 14.93
N LEU A 330 14.08 -1.30 15.82
CA LEU A 330 13.03 -0.39 16.29
C LEU A 330 12.47 0.48 15.15
N SER A 331 13.33 0.99 14.26
CA SER A 331 12.91 1.76 13.08
C SER A 331 12.03 0.94 12.14
N ALA A 332 12.39 -0.33 11.92
CA ALA A 332 11.56 -1.24 11.14
C ALA A 332 10.23 -1.52 11.86
N ARG A 333 10.22 -1.68 13.19
CA ARG A 333 8.99 -1.88 13.97
C ARG A 333 8.07 -0.68 13.94
N TRP A 334 8.61 0.53 13.93
CA TRP A 334 7.85 1.75 13.74
C TRP A 334 7.13 1.77 12.39
N LYS A 335 7.83 1.40 11.30
CA LYS A 335 7.24 1.32 9.96
C LYS A 335 6.14 0.26 9.88
N ASP A 336 6.38 -0.91 10.45
CA ASP A 336 5.37 -1.97 10.53
C ASP A 336 4.16 -1.51 11.35
N ALA A 337 4.37 -0.78 12.44
CA ALA A 337 3.29 -0.25 13.27
C ALA A 337 2.48 0.85 12.56
N ILE A 338 3.10 1.67 11.71
CA ILE A 338 2.38 2.58 10.81
C ILE A 338 1.54 1.79 9.80
N GLN A 339 2.11 0.77 9.17
CA GLN A 339 1.41 -0.07 8.21
C GLN A 339 0.23 -0.81 8.84
N ASP A 340 0.39 -1.24 10.10
CA ASP A 340 -0.63 -1.88 10.92
C ASP A 340 -1.69 -0.90 11.47
N GLY A 341 -1.50 0.42 11.26
CA GLY A 341 -2.37 1.47 11.77
C GLY A 341 -2.29 1.70 13.27
N ALA A 342 -1.28 1.14 13.94
CA ALA A 342 -1.05 1.29 15.38
C ALA A 342 -0.27 2.58 15.72
N ILE A 343 0.44 3.15 14.75
CA ILE A 343 1.06 4.48 14.82
C ILE A 343 0.50 5.31 13.66
N ALA A 344 0.24 6.60 13.90
CA ALA A 344 -0.28 7.49 12.88
C ALA A 344 0.76 7.72 11.75
N ALA A 345 0.30 7.72 10.50
CA ALA A 345 1.19 7.77 9.32
C ALA A 345 1.91 9.10 9.12
N ASP A 346 1.43 10.17 9.75
CA ASP A 346 2.00 11.52 9.75
C ASP A 346 3.08 11.71 10.84
N LEU A 347 3.23 10.78 11.78
CA LEU A 347 4.27 10.86 12.79
C LEU A 347 5.65 10.51 12.20
N PRO A 348 6.66 11.39 12.34
CA PRO A 348 8.01 11.11 11.86
C PRO A 348 8.63 9.96 12.65
N ASN A 349 9.36 9.08 11.96
CA ASN A 349 10.06 7.98 12.62
C ASN A 349 11.34 8.50 13.32
N PRO A 350 11.42 8.51 14.66
CA PRO A 350 12.55 9.12 15.38
C PRO A 350 13.86 8.30 15.29
N PHE A 351 13.77 7.08 14.75
CA PHE A 351 14.88 6.17 14.53
C PHE A 351 15.45 6.24 13.10
N SER A 352 14.80 6.93 12.16
CA SER A 352 15.25 6.97 10.77
C SER A 352 16.52 7.81 10.57
N ASP A 353 17.24 7.53 9.47
CA ASP A 353 18.32 8.37 8.94
C ASP A 353 19.45 8.68 9.94
N ARG A 354 19.71 7.75 10.87
CA ARG A 354 20.85 7.82 11.79
C ARG A 354 22.10 7.20 11.16
N LYS A 355 23.22 7.89 11.30
CA LYS A 355 24.52 7.46 10.80
C LYS A 355 25.32 6.85 11.95
N PHE A 356 25.82 5.64 11.74
CA PHE A 356 26.76 4.97 12.64
C PHE A 356 28.11 4.86 11.94
N ALA A 357 29.21 5.13 12.65
CA ALA A 357 30.54 5.04 12.10
C ALA A 357 30.91 3.55 11.94
N ARG A 358 30.77 3.04 10.71
CA ARG A 358 31.27 1.70 10.39
C ARG A 358 32.80 1.79 10.32
N GLY A 359 33.48 1.33 11.37
CA GLY A 359 34.91 1.09 11.30
C GLY A 359 35.22 0.24 10.06
N ALA A 360 36.31 0.58 9.36
CA ALA A 360 36.74 -0.09 8.13
C ALA A 360 36.63 -1.61 8.32
N GLY A 361 35.66 -2.22 7.65
CA GLY A 361 35.31 -3.61 7.88
C GLY A 361 36.56 -4.45 7.67
N ARG A 362 37.03 -5.13 8.72
CA ARG A 362 38.03 -6.19 8.57
C ARG A 362 37.46 -7.15 7.53
N LYS A 363 38.08 -7.22 6.35
CA LYS A 363 37.67 -8.14 5.28
C LYS A 363 37.44 -9.49 5.95
N LYS A 364 36.21 -10.01 5.87
CA LYS A 364 35.94 -11.38 6.29
C LYS A 364 36.85 -12.27 5.44
N THR A 365 37.96 -12.73 6.00
CA THR A 365 38.59 -13.94 5.52
C THR A 365 37.50 -14.99 5.58
N ALA A 366 37.18 -15.59 4.43
CA ALA A 366 36.19 -16.64 4.36
C ALA A 366 36.63 -17.75 5.34
N THR A 367 35.87 -17.91 6.41
CA THR A 367 35.97 -19.06 7.31
C THR A 367 35.31 -20.25 6.63
N GLY A 368 35.95 -20.73 5.56
CA GLY A 368 35.71 -22.06 5.03
C GLY A 368 36.82 -22.96 5.54
N PHE A 369 36.46 -24.16 5.99
CA PHE A 369 37.47 -25.19 6.24
C PHE A 369 38.20 -25.48 4.93
N SER A 370 39.52 -25.51 4.99
CA SER A 370 40.34 -26.03 3.90
C SER A 370 39.99 -27.49 3.62
N ALA A 371 40.29 -27.96 2.41
CA ALA A 371 40.07 -29.36 2.05
C ALA A 371 40.79 -30.32 3.01
N ASP A 372 41.93 -29.91 3.56
CA ASP A 372 42.70 -30.70 4.51
C ASP A 372 42.06 -30.71 5.91
N GLU A 373 41.50 -29.59 6.37
CA GLU A 373 40.72 -29.55 7.61
C GLU A 373 39.45 -30.42 7.52
N LEU A 374 38.76 -30.41 6.37
CA LEU A 374 37.60 -31.28 6.16
C LEU A 374 37.99 -32.76 6.14
N ARG A 375 39.10 -33.13 5.48
CA ARG A 375 39.59 -34.51 5.49
C ARG A 375 39.96 -34.98 6.90
N ALA A 376 40.59 -34.12 7.70
CA ALA A 376 40.92 -34.44 9.09
C ALA A 376 39.67 -34.63 9.96
N TYR A 377 38.62 -33.83 9.73
CA TYR A 377 37.35 -33.94 10.47
C TYR A 377 36.54 -35.20 10.14
N PHE A 378 36.65 -35.73 8.91
CA PHE A 378 35.90 -36.91 8.44
C PHE A 378 36.74 -38.21 8.42
N ALA A 379 37.95 -38.20 8.97
CA ALA A 379 38.83 -39.36 9.08
C ALA A 379 38.87 -39.99 10.49
N MET A 380 38.06 -39.48 11.43
CA MET A 380 37.64 -40.20 12.65
C MET A 380 36.30 -40.89 12.38
#